data_AF-A0A2N0WWL0-F1
#
_entry.id   AF-A0A2N0WWL0-F1
#
_cell.length_a   1.000
_cell.length_b   1.000
_cell.length_c   1.000
_cell.angle_alpha   90.00
_cell.angle_beta   90.00
_cell.angle_gamma   90.00
#
_symmetry.space_group_name_H-M   'P 1'
#
loop_
_entity.id
_entity.type
_entity.pdbx_description
1 polymer ?
#
loop_
_entity_poly.entity_id
_entity_poly.type
_entity_poly.pdbx_seq_one_letter_code
_entity_poly.pdbx_strand_id
1 'polypeptide(L)' 'MNCVTVKNFGKNAKCYCLASLKRILLTQCTQKSVAIIHTFTGELNKTFFVTVRDDGTLFETYGEQKEIPLSTFKL' A
#
# COMPACT_ATOMS: atom_id res chain seq x y z
N MET A 1 -0.33 -17.75 -1.08
CA MET A 1 0.69 -16.76 -1.49
C MET A 1 0.16 -15.40 -1.09
N ASN A 2 0.84 -14.67 -0.21
CA ASN A 2 0.35 -13.37 0.25
C ASN A 2 0.53 -12.34 -0.86
N CYS A 3 -0.45 -11.47 -1.04
CA CYS A 3 -0.44 -10.44 -2.08
C CYS A 3 -0.99 -9.14 -1.49
N VAL A 4 -0.41 -8.03 -1.96
CA VAL A 4 -0.90 -6.69 -1.71
C VAL A 4 -1.35 -6.10 -3.04
N THR A 5 -2.51 -5.47 -3.04
CA THR A 5 -3.00 -4.72 -4.21
C THR A 5 -2.96 -3.24 -3.89
N VAL A 6 -2.21 -2.47 -4.68
CA VAL A 6 -2.24 -1.00 -4.64
C VAL A 6 -3.28 -0.54 -5.66
N LYS A 7 -4.29 0.20 -5.20
CA LYS A 7 -5.31 0.83 -6.04
C LYS A 7 -5.11 2.35 -6.05
N ASN A 8 -4.95 2.89 -7.25
CA ASN A 8 -4.78 4.32 -7.50
C ASN A 8 -5.67 4.74 -8.68
N PHE A 9 -6.90 5.19 -8.38
CA PHE A 9 -7.91 5.74 -9.31
C PHE A 9 -7.75 5.32 -10.79
N GLY A 10 -8.07 4.07 -11.10
CA GLY A 10 -8.03 3.52 -12.46
C GLY A 10 -6.82 2.62 -12.76
N LYS A 11 -5.81 2.56 -11.89
CA LYS A 11 -4.69 1.61 -11.97
C LYS A 11 -4.62 0.75 -10.72
N ASN A 12 -4.69 -0.56 -10.92
CA ASN A 12 -4.51 -1.56 -9.87
C ASN A 12 -3.20 -2.31 -10.13
N ALA A 13 -2.40 -2.48 -9.09
CA ALA A 13 -1.16 -3.23 -9.20
C ALA A 13 -1.01 -4.24 -8.07
N LYS A 14 -0.70 -5.48 -8.44
CA LYS A 14 -0.47 -6.58 -7.51
C LYS A 14 1.02 -6.68 -7.18
N CYS A 15 1.31 -6.78 -5.90
CA CYS A 15 2.65 -6.86 -5.35
C CYS A 15 2.76 -8.15 -4.53
N TYR A 16 3.82 -8.92 -4.78
CA TYR A 16 4.07 -10.22 -4.13
C TYR A 16 5.35 -10.19 -3.27
N CYS A 17 6.03 -9.04 -3.22
CA CYS A 17 7.19 -8.81 -2.37
C CYS A 17 7.31 -7.32 -2.03
N LEU A 18 7.95 -7.00 -0.91
CA LEU A 18 8.15 -5.60 -0.47
C LEU A 18 8.87 -4.73 -1.51
N ALA A 19 9.82 -5.30 -2.26
CA ALA A 19 10.52 -4.60 -3.33
C ALA A 19 9.57 -4.14 -4.44
N SER A 20 8.64 -5.02 -4.87
CA SER A 20 7.63 -4.67 -5.87
C SER A 20 6.68 -3.59 -5.37
N LEU A 21 6.24 -3.69 -4.11
CA LEU A 21 5.39 -2.69 -3.46
C LEU A 21 6.08 -1.33 -3.42
N LYS A 22 7.30 -1.25 -2.89
CA LYS A 22 8.08 -0.01 -2.81
C LYS A 22 8.29 0.63 -4.17
N ARG A 23 8.62 -0.17 -5.19
CA ARG A 23 8.79 0.31 -6.57
C ARG A 23 7.50 0.95 -7.10
N ILE A 24 6.34 0.31 -6.92
CA ILE A 24 5.08 0.86 -7.41
C ILE A 24 4.70 2.14 -6.67
N LEU A 25 4.88 2.17 -5.35
CA LEU A 25 4.63 3.36 -4.55
C LEU A 25 5.44 4.56 -5.05
N LEU A 26 6.76 4.38 -5.25
CA LEU A 26 7.68 5.43 -5.69
C LEU A 26 7.54 5.85 -7.16
N THR A 27 7.11 4.95 -8.05
CA THR A 27 7.07 5.24 -9.49
C THR A 27 5.70 5.69 -9.98
N GLN A 28 4.62 5.31 -9.28
CA GLN A 28 3.26 5.51 -9.77
C GLN A 28 2.35 6.25 -8.78
N CYS A 29 2.68 6.24 -7.49
CA CYS A 29 1.80 6.68 -6.42
C CYS A 29 2.35 7.84 -5.58
N THR A 30 3.57 8.32 -5.85
CA THR A 30 4.18 9.46 -5.16
C THR A 30 3.27 10.68 -5.13
N GLN A 31 3.11 11.27 -3.95
CA GLN A 31 2.20 12.39 -3.63
C GLN A 31 0.72 12.11 -3.91
N LYS A 32 0.31 10.84 -4.02
CA LYS A 32 -1.09 10.45 -4.25
C LYS A 32 -1.65 9.69 -3.06
N SER A 33 -2.95 9.85 -2.87
CA SER A 33 -3.74 9.01 -1.97
C SER A 33 -4.10 7.72 -2.69
N VAL A 34 -3.73 6.59 -2.10
CA VAL A 34 -3.96 5.24 -2.65
C VAL A 34 -4.58 4.34 -1.60
N ALA A 35 -5.29 3.31 -2.07
CA ALA A 35 -5.77 2.23 -1.20
C ALA A 35 -4.85 1.01 -1.36
N ILE A 36 -4.28 0.55 -0.26
CA ILE A 36 -3.46 -0.66 -0.20
C ILE A 36 -4.28 -1.77 0.44
N ILE A 37 -4.57 -2.81 -0.32
CA ILE A 37 -5.37 -3.95 0.12
C ILE A 37 -4.43 -5.11 0.37
N HIS A 38 -4.32 -5.56 1.63
CA HIS A 38 -3.55 -6.73 2.02
C HIS A 38 -4.49 -7.89 2.30
N THR A 39 -4.31 -8.98 1.55
CA THR A 39 -5.07 -10.22 1.73
C THR A 39 -4.30 -11.15 2.66
N PHE A 40 -4.84 -11.42 3.84
CA PHE A 40 -4.32 -12.43 4.75
C PHE A 40 -4.81 -13.82 4.34
N THR A 41 -4.02 -14.86 4.58
CA THR A 41 -4.46 -16.25 4.45
C THR A 41 -5.66 -16.48 5.38
N GLY A 42 -6.83 -16.82 4.82
CA GLY A 42 -8.08 -16.98 5.57
C GLY A 42 -9.16 -15.91 5.33
N GLU A 43 -9.14 -15.23 4.18
CA GLU A 43 -10.21 -14.39 3.61
C GLU A 43 -10.38 -12.96 4.13
N LEU A 44 -9.76 -12.58 5.25
CA LEU A 44 -9.82 -11.20 5.71
C LEU A 44 -8.91 -10.29 4.87
N ASN A 45 -9.52 -9.39 4.10
CA ASN A 45 -8.84 -8.30 3.41
C ASN A 45 -8.78 -7.08 4.34
N LYS A 46 -7.58 -6.57 4.60
CA LYS A 46 -7.41 -5.27 5.26
C LYS A 46 -7.08 -4.21 4.23
N THR A 47 -7.82 -3.11 4.24
CA THR A 47 -7.58 -1.97 3.35
C THR A 47 -7.01 -0.82 4.15
N PHE A 48 -5.91 -0.25 3.65
CA PHE A 48 -5.26 0.93 4.19
C PHE A 48 -5.39 2.06 3.20
N PHE A 49 -5.94 3.20 3.61
CA PHE A 49 -5.98 4.41 2.80
C PHE A 49 -4.82 5.30 3.21
N VAL A 50 -3.87 5.48 2.31
CA VAL A 50 -2.62 6.15 2.61
C VAL A 50 -2.24 7.17 1.56
N THR A 51 -1.60 8.25 2.00
CA THR A 51 -0.88 9.17 1.13
C THR A 51 0.57 8.71 1.04
N VAL A 52 1.08 8.57 -0.18
CA VAL A 52 2.49 8.19 -0.41
C VAL A 52 3.34 9.46 -0.51
N ARG A 53 4.39 9.56 0.30
CA ARG A 53 5.36 10.66 0.25
C ARG A 53 6.47 10.40 -0.76
N ASP A 54 7.32 11.40 -0.98
CA ASP A 54 8.40 11.40 -1.99
C ASP A 54 9.47 10.31 -1.74
N ASP A 55 9.66 9.93 -0.48
CA ASP A 55 10.55 8.87 -0.02
C ASP A 55 9.88 7.47 -0.03
N GLY A 56 8.59 7.40 -0.40
CA GLY A 56 7.78 6.19 -0.39
C GLY A 56 7.16 5.87 0.97
N THR A 57 7.31 6.76 1.95
CA THR A 57 6.67 6.64 3.26
C THR A 57 5.15 6.76 3.12
N LEU A 58 4.42 5.92 3.84
CA LEU A 58 2.96 5.86 3.80
C LEU A 58 2.39 6.56 5.03
N PHE A 59 1.47 7.50 4.84
CA PHE A 59 0.73 8.15 5.93
C PHE A 59 -0.74 7.84 5.82
N GLU A 60 -1.37 7.42 6.92
CA GLU A 60 -2.81 7.16 6.96
C GLU A 60 -3.61 8.43 6.66
N THR A 61 -4.56 8.33 5.72
CA THR A 61 -5.31 9.50 5.21
C THR A 61 -6.51 9.88 6.07
N TYR A 62 -7.17 8.93 6.75
CA TYR A 62 -8.44 9.17 7.46
C TYR A 62 -8.38 9.01 8.99
N GLY A 63 -7.32 8.39 9.53
CA GLY A 63 -7.18 8.11 10.95
C GLY A 63 -6.26 9.10 11.66
N GLU A 64 -5.36 8.60 12.51
CA GLU A 64 -4.49 9.40 13.38
C GLU A 64 -3.35 10.13 12.64
N GLN A 65 -3.39 10.19 11.30
CA GLN A 65 -2.28 10.65 10.45
C GLN A 65 -0.95 10.01 10.85
N LYS A 66 -0.97 8.69 11.04
CA LYS A 66 0.20 7.92 11.46
C LYS A 66 0.94 7.34 10.25
N GLU A 67 2.25 7.24 10.39
CA GLU A 67 3.06 6.47 9.45
C GLU A 67 2.69 4.98 9.48
N ILE A 68 2.55 4.38 8.30
CA ILE A 68 2.34 2.94 8.12
C ILE A 68 3.63 2.32 7.57
N PRO A 69 4.41 1.62 8.41
CA PRO A 69 5.62 0.95 7.94
C PRO A 69 5.30 -0.11 6.89
N LEU A 70 6.14 -0.23 5.85
CA LEU A 70 5.96 -1.27 4.83
C LEU A 70 6.02 -2.70 5.39
N SER A 71 6.68 -2.91 6.54
CA SER A 71 6.69 -4.18 7.27
C SER A 71 5.32 -4.61 7.79
N THR A 72 4.33 -3.70 7.82
CA THR A 72 2.92 -4.02 8.11
C THR A 72 2.35 -5.00 7.09
N PHE A 73 2.83 -4.94 5.84
CA PHE A 73 2.41 -5.82 4.77
C PHE A 73 3.24 -7.11 4.78
N LYS A 74 2.67 -8.20 5.28
CA LYS A 74 3.29 -9.54 5.28
C LYS A 74 3.32 -10.12 3.85
N LEU A 75 4.26 -9.65 3.03
CA LEU A 75 4.53 -10.06 1.65
C LEU A 75 5.73 -11.01 1.57
#